data_AF-A0A1G3ZT62-F1
#
_entry.id   AF-A0A1G3ZT62-F1
#
_cell.length_a   1.000
_cell.length_b   1.000
_cell.length_c   1.000
_cell.angle_alpha   90.00
_cell.angle_beta   90.00
_cell.angle_gamma   90.00
#
_symmetry.space_group_name_H-M   'P 1'
#
loop_
_entity.id
_entity.type
_entity.pdbx_description
1 polymer ?
#
loop_
_entity_poly.entity_id
_entity_poly.type
_entity_poly.pdbx_seq_one_letter_code
_entity_poly.pdbx_strand_id
1 'polypeptide(L)'
;MEAARQKQLEEQQRKEQEEARRKREEFEKTKQEVLKSMKGIVENGLGLKDVRTTDAIGLKGIGDAKVGTAGLKGIDGSGPRPFIGPSTVDLRHLDPNKPITVDPNVVKGRERVFPVQTDPETFKNANYNKGFDAIRHGDPDSAVRCFEQARKERPDDPVIRNALLLAKGLVNVHRQREEDSRKKAASQSVSNDDRALKLADDAIPAMAQGDYDTAVRILKQAQAISPNNPNIADTLRFAQGVKAKDDSAMRYAGKASGYFILGKYETAIRILKQAQAISPENPRIADMLRYVEEQRAKDDSGLKLANTAIPAIEEGDYDRAIRILKEAHGMLPDDRGIADTLIFVEGLAMGRANATPKPQPNGK
;
A
#
# COMPACT_ATOMS: atom_id res chain seq x y z
N MET A 1 19.75 -5.09 54.85
CA MET A 1 19.82 -4.60 53.45
C MET A 1 18.76 -5.25 52.54
N GLU A 2 18.28 -6.46 52.81
CA GLU A 2 17.28 -7.15 51.96
C GLU A 2 15.89 -6.51 51.97
N ALA A 3 15.40 -6.03 53.13
CA ALA A 3 14.09 -5.38 53.23
C ALA A 3 13.96 -4.09 52.38
N ALA A 4 15.07 -3.40 52.10
CA ALA A 4 15.08 -2.21 51.25
C ALA A 4 15.00 -2.57 49.75
N ARG A 5 15.63 -3.67 49.34
CA ARG A 5 15.52 -4.19 47.96
C ARG A 5 14.12 -4.73 47.67
N GLN A 6 13.48 -5.35 48.66
CA GLN A 6 12.14 -5.91 48.48
C GLN A 6 11.08 -4.83 48.32
N LYS A 7 11.18 -3.73 49.09
CA LYS A 7 10.31 -2.56 48.90
C LYS A 7 10.51 -1.87 47.55
N GLN A 8 11.75 -1.80 47.04
CA GLN A 8 12.00 -1.21 45.71
C GLN A 8 11.38 -2.05 44.59
N LEU A 9 11.42 -3.38 44.71
CA LEU A 9 10.83 -4.28 43.72
C LEU A 9 9.30 -4.18 43.70
N GLU A 10 8.65 -4.10 44.87
CA GLU A 10 7.20 -3.91 44.96
C GLU A 10 6.76 -2.54 44.42
N GLU A 11 7.53 -1.48 44.67
CA GLU A 11 7.23 -0.15 44.14
C GLU A 11 7.38 -0.10 42.62
N GLN A 12 8.36 -0.83 42.06
CA GLN A 12 8.58 -0.92 40.62
C GLN A 12 7.47 -1.71 39.92
N GLN A 13 7.04 -2.83 40.49
CA GLN A 13 5.91 -3.61 39.97
C GLN A 13 4.59 -2.83 40.03
N ARG A 14 4.38 -2.02 41.07
CA ARG A 14 3.19 -1.17 41.17
C ARG A 14 3.17 -0.07 40.10
N LYS A 15 4.32 0.54 39.79
CA LYS A 15 4.43 1.53 38.71
C LYS A 15 4.19 0.90 37.34
N GLU A 16 4.74 -0.29 37.08
CA GLU A 16 4.49 -1.02 35.83
C GLU A 16 3.02 -1.42 35.66
N GLN A 17 2.35 -1.86 36.73
CA GLN A 17 0.92 -2.16 36.68
C GLN A 17 0.05 -0.93 36.42
N GLU A 18 0.38 0.22 37.03
CA GLU A 18 -0.34 1.47 36.77
C GLU A 18 -0.13 1.96 35.34
N GLU A 19 1.09 1.83 34.79
CA GLU A 19 1.40 2.22 33.41
C GLU A 19 0.71 1.29 32.40
N ALA A 20 0.67 -0.02 32.67
CA ALA A 20 -0.06 -0.99 31.87
C ALA A 20 -1.58 -0.71 31.89
N ARG A 21 -2.13 -0.27 33.03
CA ARG A 21 -3.55 0.11 33.13
C ARG A 21 -3.84 1.37 32.33
N ARG A 22 -2.98 2.39 32.40
CA ARG A 22 -3.11 3.62 31.59
C ARG A 22 -3.06 3.34 30.09
N LYS A 23 -2.12 2.50 29.63
CA LYS A 23 -2.03 2.10 28.22
C LYS A 23 -3.29 1.36 27.74
N ARG A 24 -3.91 0.53 28.58
CA ARG A 24 -5.20 -0.12 28.27
C ARG A 24 -6.35 0.88 28.18
N GLU A 25 -6.43 1.83 29.11
CA GLU A 25 -7.46 2.87 29.11
C GLU A 25 -7.32 3.81 27.88
N GLU A 26 -6.10 4.15 27.48
CA GLU A 26 -5.83 4.93 26.26
C GLU A 26 -6.22 4.15 25.00
N PHE A 27 -5.86 2.87 24.90
CA PHE A 27 -6.25 2.02 23.79
C PHE A 27 -7.78 1.89 23.65
N GLU A 28 -8.49 1.71 24.77
CA GLU A 28 -9.96 1.68 24.80
C GLU A 28 -10.58 3.01 24.34
N LYS A 29 -10.03 4.16 24.78
CA LYS A 29 -10.48 5.49 24.32
C LYS A 29 -10.27 5.69 22.83
N THR A 30 -9.08 5.38 22.31
CA THR A 30 -8.77 5.50 20.88
C THR A 30 -9.68 4.57 20.06
N LYS A 31 -9.94 3.36 20.53
CA LYS A 31 -10.87 2.43 19.87
C LYS A 31 -12.30 2.99 19.81
N GLN A 32 -12.79 3.59 20.90
CA GLN A 32 -14.12 4.22 20.91
C GLN A 32 -14.19 5.47 20.01
N GLU A 33 -13.11 6.23 19.92
CA GLU A 33 -13.03 7.42 19.05
C GLU A 33 -13.04 7.04 17.57
N VAL A 34 -12.32 5.97 17.19
CA VAL A 34 -12.37 5.38 15.84
C VAL A 34 -13.77 4.84 15.53
N LEU A 35 -14.42 4.17 16.49
CA LEU A 35 -15.80 3.69 16.29
C LEU A 35 -16.81 4.84 16.13
N LYS A 36 -16.64 5.94 16.87
CA LYS A 36 -17.46 7.15 16.71
C LYS A 36 -17.21 7.86 15.39
N SER A 37 -15.96 7.94 14.93
CA SER A 37 -15.65 8.54 13.63
C SER A 37 -16.17 7.71 12.46
N MET A 38 -16.17 6.38 12.59
CA MET A 38 -16.81 5.48 11.61
C MET A 38 -18.35 5.58 11.63
N LYS A 39 -18.96 5.78 12.80
CA LYS A 39 -20.42 5.94 12.93
C LYS A 39 -20.90 7.31 12.39
N GLY A 40 -20.09 8.36 12.52
CA GLY A 40 -20.37 9.68 11.94
C GLY A 40 -20.34 9.72 10.40
N ILE A 41 -19.75 8.72 9.74
CA ILE A 41 -19.76 8.59 8.27
C ILE A 41 -21.08 7.96 7.77
N VAL A 42 -21.86 7.30 8.63
CA VAL A 42 -23.13 6.64 8.23
C VAL A 42 -24.33 7.59 8.31
N GLU A 43 -24.30 8.63 9.15
CA GLU A 43 -25.47 9.48 9.38
C GLU A 43 -25.63 10.67 8.40
N ASN A 44 -24.61 10.99 7.58
CA ASN A 44 -24.69 12.11 6.62
C ASN A 44 -24.51 11.74 5.14
N GLY A 45 -24.55 10.45 4.76
CA GLY A 45 -24.11 10.07 3.41
C GLY A 45 -24.84 8.97 2.67
N LEU A 46 -25.83 8.28 3.26
CA LEU A 46 -26.50 7.18 2.57
C LEU A 46 -28.01 7.20 2.83
N GLY A 47 -28.71 7.93 1.97
CA GLY A 47 -30.17 7.91 1.85
C GLY A 47 -30.65 6.54 1.37
N LEU A 48 -30.81 5.61 2.31
CA LEU A 48 -31.63 4.41 2.15
C LEU A 48 -32.84 4.57 3.07
N LYS A 49 -33.83 5.31 2.59
CA LYS A 49 -35.18 5.26 3.15
C LYS A 49 -35.95 4.15 2.44
N ASP A 50 -36.36 3.20 3.27
CA ASP A 50 -37.50 2.31 3.16
C ASP A 50 -38.33 2.40 1.87
N VAL A 51 -38.21 1.37 1.06
CA VAL A 51 -39.18 1.01 0.03
C VAL A 51 -40.44 0.51 0.73
N ARG A 52 -41.48 1.36 0.79
CA ARG A 52 -42.87 0.92 0.81
C ARG A 52 -43.76 1.85 0.00
N THR A 53 -44.33 1.23 -1.03
CA THR A 53 -45.70 1.40 -1.56
C THR A 53 -46.14 2.72 -2.19
N THR A 54 -46.77 2.53 -3.35
CA THR A 54 -47.84 3.30 -4.01
C THR A 54 -47.49 4.62 -4.71
N ASP A 55 -47.64 4.55 -6.04
CA ASP A 55 -48.31 5.48 -6.95
C ASP A 55 -47.93 6.97 -7.02
N ALA A 56 -47.78 7.36 -8.28
CA ALA A 56 -48.10 8.66 -8.87
C ALA A 56 -47.09 9.83 -8.74
N ILE A 57 -46.64 10.25 -9.94
CA ILE A 57 -46.65 11.64 -10.46
C ILE A 57 -45.85 12.70 -9.67
N GLY A 58 -44.91 13.38 -10.36
CA GLY A 58 -44.51 14.72 -9.92
C GLY A 58 -43.23 15.30 -10.53
N LEU A 59 -43.42 16.18 -11.50
CA LEU A 59 -42.44 17.11 -12.07
C LEU A 59 -41.98 18.22 -11.09
N LYS A 60 -40.85 18.86 -11.46
CA LYS A 60 -40.21 20.12 -10.96
C LYS A 60 -39.39 19.98 -9.66
N GLY A 61 -38.22 20.59 -9.51
CA GLY A 61 -37.46 21.56 -10.30
C GLY A 61 -36.59 22.43 -9.36
N ILE A 62 -35.57 23.10 -9.91
CA ILE A 62 -34.77 24.21 -9.31
C ILE A 62 -33.71 23.73 -8.29
N GLY A 63 -32.46 24.19 -8.25
CA GLY A 63 -31.64 25.22 -8.94
C GLY A 63 -30.16 24.85 -8.62
N ASP A 64 -29.10 25.61 -8.78
CA ASP A 64 -28.78 26.96 -9.23
C ASP A 64 -27.23 26.97 -9.22
N ALA A 65 -26.58 27.63 -10.19
CA ALA A 65 -25.39 28.47 -9.96
C ALA A 65 -24.56 28.75 -11.24
N LYS A 66 -24.47 30.06 -11.50
CA LYS A 66 -23.30 30.84 -11.92
C LYS A 66 -22.86 30.84 -13.40
N VAL A 67 -23.50 31.77 -14.09
CA VAL A 67 -22.94 32.82 -14.96
C VAL A 67 -21.42 33.02 -14.83
N GLY A 68 -20.73 32.83 -15.95
CA GLY A 68 -19.38 33.32 -16.23
C GLY A 68 -19.32 33.89 -17.64
N THR A 69 -19.01 35.17 -17.73
CA THR A 69 -18.96 36.01 -18.94
C THR A 69 -17.65 35.87 -19.71
N ALA A 70 -17.72 35.58 -21.01
CA ALA A 70 -16.71 35.90 -22.05
C ALA A 70 -17.40 35.65 -23.40
N GLY A 71 -17.50 36.56 -24.38
CA GLY A 71 -16.55 37.56 -24.82
C GLY A 71 -16.30 37.32 -26.32
N LEU A 72 -17.29 37.56 -27.18
CA LEU A 72 -17.13 37.51 -28.64
C LEU A 72 -16.93 38.92 -29.18
N LYS A 73 -15.67 39.25 -29.44
CA LYS A 73 -15.20 40.50 -30.02
C LYS A 73 -14.62 40.19 -31.41
N GLY A 74 -15.04 40.95 -32.42
CA GLY A 74 -14.31 41.15 -33.68
C GLY A 74 -14.47 40.08 -34.76
N ILE A 75 -15.39 40.30 -35.70
CA ILE A 75 -15.13 39.94 -37.10
C ILE A 75 -15.29 41.21 -37.91
N ASP A 76 -14.14 41.70 -38.32
CA ASP A 76 -13.93 42.93 -39.05
C ASP A 76 -14.18 42.64 -40.54
N GLY A 77 -14.91 43.54 -41.19
CA GLY A 77 -15.32 43.40 -42.57
C GLY A 77 -14.15 43.54 -43.55
N SER A 78 -13.97 42.54 -44.41
CA SER A 78 -13.47 42.72 -45.78
C SER A 78 -13.63 41.42 -46.57
N GLY A 79 -14.83 41.22 -47.14
CA GLY A 79 -15.11 40.13 -48.06
C GLY A 79 -16.34 40.44 -48.90
N PRO A 80 -16.44 39.95 -50.16
CA PRO A 80 -17.45 40.41 -51.11
C PRO A 80 -18.86 40.11 -50.62
N ARG A 81 -19.73 41.11 -50.68
CA ARG A 81 -21.12 41.03 -50.22
C ARG A 81 -21.83 39.85 -50.89
N PRO A 82 -22.42 38.90 -50.13
CA PRO A 82 -23.36 37.98 -50.73
C PRO A 82 -24.58 38.79 -51.17
N PHE A 83 -25.02 38.51 -52.40
CA PHE A 83 -26.20 39.07 -53.04
C PHE A 83 -27.41 38.85 -52.11
N ILE A 84 -27.81 39.89 -51.39
CA ILE A 84 -29.02 39.86 -50.57
C ILE A 84 -30.19 40.00 -51.55
N GLY A 85 -30.98 38.93 -51.68
CA GLY A 85 -32.21 38.95 -52.47
C GLY A 85 -33.21 40.02 -52.00
N PRO A 86 -34.28 40.28 -52.77
CA PRO A 86 -35.15 41.45 -52.63
C PRO A 86 -36.11 41.41 -51.42
N SER A 87 -35.64 41.04 -50.22
CA SER A 87 -36.48 41.00 -49.00
C SER A 87 -35.76 41.37 -47.70
N THR A 88 -34.77 42.27 -47.75
CA THR A 88 -34.36 43.05 -46.57
C THR A 88 -35.07 44.39 -46.59
N VAL A 89 -35.94 44.63 -45.60
CA VAL A 89 -36.56 45.93 -45.35
C VAL A 89 -35.49 46.86 -44.79
N ASP A 90 -35.16 47.94 -45.49
CA ASP A 90 -34.21 48.95 -45.01
C ASP A 90 -34.90 49.85 -43.97
N LEU A 91 -34.47 49.71 -42.70
CA LEU A 91 -35.05 50.42 -41.56
C LEU A 91 -34.29 51.70 -41.19
N ARG A 92 -33.28 52.10 -41.98
CA ARG A 92 -32.42 53.26 -41.69
C ARG A 92 -33.10 54.62 -41.89
N HIS A 93 -34.34 54.64 -42.36
CA HIS A 93 -35.10 55.86 -42.66
C HIS A 93 -36.22 56.15 -41.65
N LEU A 94 -36.35 55.35 -40.59
CA LEU A 94 -37.37 55.53 -39.56
C LEU A 94 -36.86 56.47 -38.47
N ASP A 95 -37.55 57.58 -38.30
CA ASP A 95 -37.29 58.58 -37.25
C ASP A 95 -37.66 58.00 -35.87
N PRO A 96 -36.72 57.84 -34.93
CA PRO A 96 -36.93 57.13 -33.67
C PRO A 96 -37.94 57.79 -32.73
N ASN A 97 -38.34 59.04 -32.98
CA ASN A 97 -39.29 59.77 -32.15
C ASN A 97 -40.73 59.79 -32.71
N LYS A 98 -41.00 59.11 -33.84
CA LYS A 98 -42.34 58.97 -34.39
C LYS A 98 -42.84 57.53 -34.22
N PRO A 99 -44.03 57.30 -33.62
CA PRO A 99 -44.59 55.98 -33.53
C PRO A 99 -44.90 55.46 -34.95
N ILE A 100 -44.36 54.28 -35.26
CA ILE A 100 -44.61 53.60 -36.52
C ILE A 100 -46.09 53.24 -36.56
N THR A 101 -46.86 54.00 -37.33
CA THR A 101 -48.29 53.71 -37.52
C THR A 101 -48.41 52.73 -38.67
N VAL A 102 -48.58 51.45 -38.33
CA VAL A 102 -48.77 50.39 -39.32
C VAL A 102 -50.25 50.39 -39.70
N ASP A 103 -50.59 50.78 -40.93
CA ASP A 103 -51.96 50.69 -41.44
C ASP A 103 -52.35 49.20 -41.53
N PRO A 104 -53.30 48.72 -40.71
CA PRO A 104 -53.66 47.30 -40.66
C PRO A 104 -54.27 46.80 -41.98
N ASN A 105 -54.70 47.70 -42.88
CA ASN A 105 -55.25 47.33 -44.19
C ASN A 105 -54.20 47.25 -45.31
N VAL A 106 -52.95 47.70 -45.06
CA VAL A 106 -51.84 47.66 -46.04
C VAL A 106 -50.86 46.51 -45.77
N VAL A 107 -50.92 45.86 -44.59
CA VAL A 107 -50.14 44.64 -44.29
C VAL A 107 -50.84 43.38 -44.81
N LYS A 108 -51.21 43.37 -46.08
CA LYS A 108 -51.44 42.13 -46.83
C LYS A 108 -50.34 41.93 -47.86
N GLY A 109 -49.08 42.03 -47.41
CA GLY A 109 -48.06 41.21 -48.04
C GLY A 109 -48.53 39.77 -47.88
N ARG A 110 -48.83 39.09 -49.01
CA ARG A 110 -49.19 37.66 -49.00
C ARG A 110 -48.26 36.97 -48.02
N GLU A 111 -48.83 36.34 -47.00
CA GLU A 111 -48.10 35.49 -46.08
C GLU A 111 -47.16 34.64 -46.94
N ARG A 112 -45.85 34.93 -46.90
CA ARG A 112 -44.88 34.01 -47.45
C ARG A 112 -44.82 32.88 -46.46
N VAL A 113 -45.88 32.07 -46.48
CA VAL A 113 -45.82 30.70 -46.04
C VAL A 113 -44.70 30.15 -46.92
N PHE A 114 -43.52 29.98 -46.35
CA PHE A 114 -42.63 28.95 -46.83
C PHE A 114 -43.24 27.70 -46.21
N PRO A 115 -44.17 27.00 -46.88
CA PRO A 115 -44.48 25.67 -46.41
C PRO A 115 -43.12 24.99 -46.42
N VAL A 116 -42.61 24.63 -45.24
CA VAL A 116 -41.71 23.50 -45.18
C VAL A 116 -42.59 22.40 -45.74
N GLN A 117 -42.45 22.13 -47.05
CA GLN A 117 -43.12 21.03 -47.72
C GLN A 117 -42.48 19.77 -47.17
N THR A 118 -42.80 19.44 -45.92
CA THR A 118 -42.56 18.13 -45.36
C THR A 118 -43.51 17.22 -46.12
N ASP A 119 -42.95 16.43 -47.01
CA ASP A 119 -43.71 15.44 -47.74
C ASP A 119 -44.28 14.43 -46.72
N PRO A 120 -45.61 14.29 -46.58
CA PRO A 120 -46.19 13.34 -45.63
C PRO A 120 -45.75 11.90 -45.88
N GLU A 121 -45.34 11.57 -47.11
CA GLU A 121 -44.83 10.26 -47.48
C GLU A 121 -43.45 9.96 -46.88
N THR A 122 -42.71 10.97 -46.42
CA THR A 122 -41.44 10.78 -45.70
C THR A 122 -41.63 9.98 -44.42
N PHE A 123 -42.73 10.22 -43.70
CA PHE A 123 -43.05 9.51 -42.45
C PHE A 123 -43.50 8.07 -42.67
N LYS A 124 -43.85 7.70 -43.91
CA LYS A 124 -44.16 6.31 -44.30
C LYS A 124 -42.90 5.55 -44.75
N ASN A 125 -41.77 6.23 -44.93
CA ASN A 125 -40.53 5.59 -45.34
C ASN A 125 -40.01 4.65 -44.24
N ALA A 126 -39.90 3.36 -44.57
CA ALA A 126 -39.49 2.33 -43.61
C ALA A 126 -38.05 2.54 -43.11
N ASN A 127 -37.14 3.01 -43.97
CA ASN A 127 -35.74 3.25 -43.61
C ASN A 127 -35.60 4.51 -42.74
N TYR A 128 -36.41 5.54 -42.97
CA TYR A 128 -36.50 6.72 -42.09
C TYR A 128 -36.94 6.32 -40.66
N ASN A 129 -38.03 5.53 -40.55
CA ASN A 129 -38.53 5.09 -39.24
C ASN A 129 -37.53 4.16 -38.52
N LYS A 130 -36.91 3.22 -39.24
CA LYS A 130 -35.84 2.37 -38.70
C LYS A 130 -34.64 3.16 -38.19
N GLY A 131 -34.30 4.29 -38.84
CA GLY A 131 -33.23 5.17 -38.39
C GLY A 131 -33.52 5.80 -37.02
N PHE A 132 -34.75 6.24 -36.79
CA PHE A 132 -35.17 6.74 -35.48
C PHE A 132 -35.28 5.64 -34.42
N ASP A 133 -35.72 4.44 -34.80
CA ASP A 133 -35.71 3.29 -33.90
C ASP A 133 -34.28 2.93 -33.49
N ALA A 134 -33.32 2.96 -34.40
CA ALA A 134 -31.89 2.75 -34.11
C ALA A 134 -31.34 3.82 -33.14
N ILE A 135 -31.70 5.10 -33.32
CA ILE A 135 -31.36 6.16 -32.34
C ILE A 135 -31.96 5.84 -30.96
N ARG A 136 -33.23 5.43 -30.89
CA ARG A 136 -33.89 5.08 -29.63
C ARG A 136 -33.19 3.92 -28.91
N HIS A 137 -32.57 3.02 -29.66
CA HIS A 137 -31.83 1.87 -29.13
C HIS A 137 -30.33 2.17 -28.88
N GLY A 138 -29.91 3.42 -29.07
CA GLY A 138 -28.52 3.84 -28.82
C GLY A 138 -27.52 3.38 -29.88
N ASP A 139 -27.98 3.06 -31.09
CA ASP A 139 -27.14 2.66 -32.23
C ASP A 139 -27.16 3.74 -33.33
N PRO A 140 -26.38 4.83 -33.16
CA PRO A 140 -26.35 5.92 -34.13
C PRO A 140 -25.71 5.51 -35.46
N ASP A 141 -24.84 4.49 -35.48
CA ASP A 141 -24.23 3.98 -36.72
C ASP A 141 -25.27 3.26 -37.60
N SER A 142 -26.11 2.41 -37.01
CA SER A 142 -27.26 1.85 -37.72
C SER A 142 -28.25 2.93 -38.16
N ALA A 143 -28.45 3.96 -37.35
CA ALA A 143 -29.29 5.09 -37.73
C ALA A 143 -28.77 5.82 -38.98
N VAL A 144 -27.46 6.10 -39.04
CA VAL A 144 -26.83 6.68 -40.24
C VAL A 144 -27.06 5.80 -41.46
N ARG A 145 -26.85 4.48 -41.36
CA ARG A 145 -27.09 3.54 -42.48
C ARG A 145 -28.54 3.59 -42.97
N CYS A 146 -29.50 3.60 -42.05
CA CYS A 146 -30.92 3.66 -42.37
C CYS A 146 -31.30 4.99 -43.04
N PHE A 147 -30.81 6.13 -42.53
CA PHE A 147 -31.07 7.44 -43.14
C PHE A 147 -30.35 7.62 -44.48
N GLU A 148 -29.17 7.04 -44.67
CA GLU A 148 -28.52 7.05 -45.99
C GLU A 148 -29.30 6.24 -47.02
N GLN A 149 -29.93 5.14 -46.61
CA GLN A 149 -30.81 4.38 -47.48
C GLN A 149 -32.11 5.15 -47.80
N ALA A 150 -32.72 5.80 -46.81
CA ALA A 150 -33.86 6.68 -47.02
C ALA A 150 -33.52 7.85 -47.99
N ARG A 151 -32.31 8.40 -47.90
CA ARG A 151 -31.83 9.46 -48.81
C ARG A 151 -31.67 8.97 -50.25
N LYS A 152 -31.32 7.69 -50.48
CA LYS A 152 -31.28 7.16 -51.85
C LYS A 152 -32.66 7.10 -52.49
N GLU A 153 -33.68 6.81 -51.69
CA GLU A 153 -35.08 6.76 -52.14
C GLU A 153 -35.67 8.17 -52.32
N ARG A 154 -35.22 9.14 -51.50
CA ARG A 154 -35.64 10.55 -51.58
C ARG A 154 -34.43 11.49 -51.41
N PRO A 155 -33.68 11.78 -52.48
CA PRO A 155 -32.43 12.56 -52.39
C PRO A 155 -32.61 14.01 -51.94
N ASP A 156 -33.72 14.64 -52.32
CA ASP A 156 -33.97 16.08 -52.10
C ASP A 156 -34.87 16.37 -50.89
N ASP A 157 -35.15 15.36 -50.06
CA ASP A 157 -36.00 15.52 -48.89
C ASP A 157 -35.25 16.19 -47.72
N PRO A 158 -35.66 17.39 -47.28
CA PRO A 158 -34.99 18.12 -46.21
C PRO A 158 -35.11 17.42 -44.85
N VAL A 159 -36.17 16.63 -44.61
CA VAL A 159 -36.40 15.93 -43.35
C VAL A 159 -35.42 14.76 -43.20
N ILE A 160 -35.22 13.97 -44.26
CA ILE A 160 -34.22 12.89 -44.28
C ILE A 160 -32.80 13.45 -44.16
N ARG A 161 -32.51 14.58 -44.85
CA ARG A 161 -31.22 15.27 -44.74
C ARG A 161 -30.93 15.69 -43.30
N ASN A 162 -31.91 16.26 -42.61
CA ASN A 162 -31.77 16.68 -41.21
C ASN A 162 -31.61 15.49 -40.25
N ALA A 163 -32.37 14.41 -40.46
CA ALA A 163 -32.25 13.19 -39.67
C ALA A 163 -30.87 12.53 -39.81
N LEU A 164 -30.32 12.51 -41.04
CA LEU A 164 -28.96 12.04 -41.29
C LEU A 164 -27.90 12.92 -40.60
N LEU A 165 -28.08 14.24 -40.62
CA LEU A 165 -27.18 15.17 -39.93
C LEU A 165 -27.20 14.94 -38.42
N LEU A 166 -28.38 14.75 -37.83
CA LEU A 166 -28.55 14.39 -36.42
C LEU A 166 -27.83 13.08 -36.09
N ALA A 167 -28.06 12.02 -36.87
CA ALA A 167 -27.43 10.72 -36.65
C ALA A 167 -25.90 10.79 -36.75
N LYS A 168 -25.36 11.51 -37.74
CA LYS A 168 -23.90 11.75 -37.86
C LYS A 168 -23.34 12.55 -36.68
N GLY A 169 -24.10 13.52 -36.17
CA GLY A 169 -23.75 14.25 -34.95
C GLY A 169 -23.65 13.32 -33.73
N LEU A 170 -24.61 12.40 -33.57
CA LEU A 170 -24.63 11.42 -32.48
C LEU A 170 -23.45 10.43 -32.56
N VAL A 171 -23.09 9.95 -33.75
CA VAL A 171 -21.89 9.10 -33.94
C VAL A 171 -20.63 9.82 -33.47
N ASN A 172 -20.46 11.09 -33.84
CA ASN A 172 -19.30 11.87 -33.40
C ASN A 172 -19.25 12.05 -31.88
N VAL A 173 -20.38 12.32 -31.23
CA VAL A 173 -20.45 12.43 -29.76
C VAL A 173 -20.13 11.10 -29.08
N HIS A 174 -20.65 9.98 -29.60
CA HIS A 174 -20.32 8.64 -29.09
C HIS A 174 -18.83 8.34 -29.19
N ARG A 175 -18.24 8.56 -30.37
CA ARG A 175 -16.81 8.36 -30.59
C ARG A 175 -15.96 9.24 -29.68
N GLN A 176 -16.31 10.52 -29.51
CA GLN A 176 -15.60 11.41 -28.58
C GLN A 176 -15.69 10.91 -27.13
N ARG A 177 -16.88 10.48 -26.68
CA ARG A 177 -17.04 9.92 -25.33
C ARG A 177 -16.20 8.66 -25.12
N GLU A 178 -16.13 7.79 -26.12
CA GLU A 178 -15.27 6.60 -26.07
C GLU A 178 -13.79 6.96 -26.03
N GLU A 179 -13.35 7.90 -26.88
CA GLU A 179 -11.97 8.40 -26.90
C GLU A 179 -11.60 9.04 -25.54
N ASP A 180 -12.47 9.87 -24.97
CA ASP A 180 -12.25 10.49 -23.66
C ASP A 180 -12.26 9.46 -22.53
N SER A 181 -13.14 8.45 -22.60
CA SER A 181 -13.16 7.34 -21.64
C SER A 181 -11.87 6.51 -21.72
N ARG A 182 -11.37 6.25 -22.94
CA ARG A 182 -10.08 5.57 -23.15
C ARG A 182 -8.91 6.40 -22.63
N LYS A 183 -8.87 7.71 -22.90
CA LYS A 183 -7.85 8.62 -22.38
C LYS A 183 -7.88 8.67 -20.85
N LYS A 184 -9.06 8.76 -20.25
CA LYS A 184 -9.23 8.75 -18.80
C LYS A 184 -8.74 7.43 -18.19
N ALA A 185 -9.13 6.29 -18.76
CA ALA A 185 -8.66 4.97 -18.34
C ALA A 185 -7.13 4.84 -18.46
N ALA A 186 -6.54 5.32 -19.56
CA ALA A 186 -5.09 5.34 -19.76
C ALA A 186 -4.39 6.22 -18.70
N SER A 187 -4.88 7.43 -18.46
CA SER A 187 -4.33 8.33 -17.43
C SER A 187 -4.43 7.75 -16.02
N GLN A 188 -5.52 7.04 -15.73
CA GLN A 188 -5.73 6.39 -14.44
C GLN A 188 -4.82 5.16 -14.29
N SER A 189 -4.56 4.42 -15.37
CA SER A 189 -3.57 3.33 -15.38
C SER A 189 -2.17 3.85 -15.07
N VAL A 190 -1.74 4.91 -15.77
CA VAL A 190 -0.42 5.54 -15.52
C VAL A 190 -0.32 6.05 -14.08
N SER A 191 -1.38 6.70 -13.58
CA SER A 191 -1.44 7.16 -12.19
C SER A 191 -1.33 6.02 -11.16
N ASN A 192 -1.95 4.87 -11.45
CA ASN A 192 -1.83 3.67 -10.63
C ASN A 192 -0.43 3.06 -10.68
N ASP A 193 0.19 3.03 -11.86
CA ASP A 193 1.57 2.57 -12.03
C ASP A 193 2.56 3.45 -11.24
N ASP A 194 2.44 4.77 -11.33
CA ASP A 194 3.28 5.71 -10.58
C ASP A 194 3.12 5.51 -9.06
N ARG A 195 1.88 5.29 -8.60
CA ARG A 195 1.62 5.03 -7.19
C ARG A 195 2.16 3.67 -6.74
N ALA A 196 2.05 2.66 -7.59
CA ALA A 196 2.58 1.33 -7.32
C ALA A 196 4.12 1.34 -7.27
N LEU A 197 4.77 2.08 -8.16
CA LEU A 197 6.23 2.26 -8.17
C LEU A 197 6.71 2.98 -6.91
N LYS A 198 6.07 4.08 -6.50
CA LYS A 198 6.40 4.75 -5.22
C LYS A 198 6.30 3.82 -4.02
N LEU A 199 5.24 3.00 -3.99
CA LEU A 199 5.09 2.00 -2.93
C LEU A 199 6.16 0.90 -3.01
N ALA A 200 6.59 0.52 -4.21
CA ALA A 200 7.71 -0.40 -4.38
C ALA A 200 9.04 0.22 -3.92
N ASP A 201 9.25 1.52 -4.12
CA ASP A 201 10.44 2.23 -3.61
C ASP A 201 10.50 2.23 -2.07
N ASP A 202 9.35 2.28 -1.40
CA ASP A 202 9.26 2.15 0.07
C ASP A 202 9.74 0.78 0.58
N ALA A 203 9.83 -0.24 -0.29
CA ALA A 203 10.40 -1.53 0.07
C ALA A 203 11.94 -1.54 0.06
N ILE A 204 12.59 -0.60 -0.64
CA ILE A 204 14.06 -0.55 -0.79
C ILE A 204 14.77 -0.43 0.57
N PRO A 205 14.36 0.45 1.51
CA PRO A 205 14.98 0.52 2.83
C PRO A 205 14.90 -0.80 3.60
N ALA A 206 13.78 -1.51 3.51
CA ALA A 206 13.61 -2.81 4.16
C ALA A 206 14.53 -3.87 3.53
N MET A 207 14.65 -3.89 2.19
CA MET A 207 15.60 -4.76 1.49
C MET A 207 17.05 -4.45 1.86
N ALA A 208 17.42 -3.17 1.95
CA ALA A 208 18.76 -2.74 2.35
C ALA A 208 19.10 -3.13 3.80
N GLN A 209 18.10 -3.23 4.67
CA GLN A 209 18.24 -3.72 6.05
C GLN A 209 18.19 -5.26 6.15
N GLY A 210 17.95 -5.97 5.04
CA GLY A 210 17.74 -7.41 5.03
C GLY A 210 16.39 -7.86 5.60
N ASP A 211 15.44 -6.95 5.84
CA ASP A 211 14.07 -7.26 6.25
C ASP A 211 13.20 -7.59 5.03
N TYR A 212 13.48 -8.77 4.46
CA TYR A 212 12.75 -9.26 3.28
C TYR A 212 11.30 -9.63 3.58
N ASP A 213 10.92 -9.87 4.85
CA ASP A 213 9.52 -10.05 5.25
C ASP A 213 8.70 -8.79 4.99
N THR A 214 9.19 -7.64 5.50
CA THR A 214 8.55 -6.34 5.30
C THR A 214 8.57 -5.94 3.83
N ALA A 215 9.70 -6.12 3.14
CA ALA A 215 9.82 -5.80 1.72
C ALA A 215 8.81 -6.58 0.86
N VAL A 216 8.69 -7.89 1.05
CA VAL A 216 7.72 -8.72 0.31
C VAL A 216 6.28 -8.28 0.57
N ARG A 217 5.95 -7.89 1.81
CA ARG A 217 4.61 -7.38 2.15
C ARG A 217 4.29 -6.09 1.39
N ILE A 218 5.21 -5.14 1.37
CA ILE A 218 5.05 -3.86 0.66
C ILE A 218 4.94 -4.09 -0.85
N LEU A 219 5.82 -4.91 -1.42
CA LEU A 219 5.82 -5.22 -2.86
C LEU A 219 4.54 -5.95 -3.31
N LYS A 220 3.94 -6.79 -2.46
CA LYS A 220 2.62 -7.37 -2.73
C LYS A 220 1.51 -6.33 -2.78
N GLN A 221 1.57 -5.30 -1.94
CA GLN A 221 0.62 -4.18 -1.99
C GLN A 221 0.81 -3.37 -3.28
N ALA A 222 2.05 -3.13 -3.69
CA ALA A 222 2.37 -2.48 -4.96
C ALA A 222 1.84 -3.29 -6.16
N GLN A 223 2.04 -4.61 -6.16
CA GLN A 223 1.52 -5.51 -7.21
C GLN A 223 -0.02 -5.54 -7.24
N ALA A 224 -0.70 -5.39 -6.11
CA ALA A 224 -2.16 -5.31 -6.08
C ALA A 224 -2.69 -4.02 -6.75
N ILE A 225 -1.91 -2.93 -6.74
CA ILE A 225 -2.25 -1.67 -7.40
C ILE A 225 -1.96 -1.74 -8.90
N SER A 226 -0.82 -2.34 -9.29
CA SER A 226 -0.48 -2.61 -10.68
C SER A 226 -0.03 -4.06 -10.90
N PRO A 227 -0.98 -4.96 -11.24
CA PRO A 227 -0.68 -6.39 -11.42
C PRO A 227 0.23 -6.70 -12.60
N ASN A 228 0.23 -5.83 -13.62
CA ASN A 228 0.92 -6.06 -14.88
C ASN A 228 2.26 -5.31 -14.97
N ASN A 229 2.71 -4.65 -13.91
CA ASN A 229 3.97 -3.93 -13.91
C ASN A 229 5.15 -4.91 -13.74
N PRO A 230 6.02 -5.06 -14.75
CA PRO A 230 7.10 -6.05 -14.71
C PRO A 230 8.16 -5.72 -13.64
N ASN A 231 8.46 -4.44 -13.40
CA ASN A 231 9.47 -4.03 -12.42
C ASN A 231 9.07 -4.44 -11.00
N ILE A 232 7.79 -4.28 -10.65
CA ILE A 232 7.27 -4.69 -9.34
C ILE A 232 7.29 -6.22 -9.22
N ALA A 233 6.89 -6.93 -10.27
CA ALA A 233 6.88 -8.39 -10.29
C ALA A 233 8.30 -8.98 -10.14
N ASP A 234 9.28 -8.42 -10.85
CA ASP A 234 10.68 -8.86 -10.79
C ASP A 234 11.30 -8.56 -9.42
N THR A 235 11.05 -7.36 -8.87
CA THR A 235 11.52 -6.98 -7.53
C THR A 235 10.92 -7.86 -6.45
N LEU A 236 9.61 -8.17 -6.55
CA LEU A 236 8.94 -9.09 -5.64
C LEU A 236 9.53 -10.50 -5.72
N ARG A 237 9.78 -11.01 -6.93
CA ARG A 237 10.38 -12.33 -7.14
C ARG A 237 11.78 -12.40 -6.54
N PHE A 238 12.59 -11.35 -6.73
CA PHE A 238 13.90 -11.25 -6.10
C PHE A 238 13.80 -11.29 -4.57
N ALA A 239 12.97 -10.44 -3.97
CA ALA A 239 12.78 -10.37 -2.52
C ALA A 239 12.29 -11.70 -1.93
N GLN A 240 11.35 -12.39 -2.60
CA GLN A 240 10.89 -13.72 -2.21
C GLN A 240 12.01 -14.78 -2.31
N GLY A 241 12.83 -14.71 -3.34
CA GLY A 241 13.96 -15.61 -3.53
C GLY A 241 15.00 -15.49 -2.41
N VAL A 242 15.33 -14.26 -1.99
CA VAL A 242 16.25 -14.04 -0.86
C VAL A 242 15.61 -14.50 0.44
N LYS A 243 14.36 -14.12 0.70
CA LYS A 243 13.60 -14.58 1.87
C LYS A 243 13.59 -16.10 2.02
N ALA A 244 13.38 -16.83 0.92
CA ALA A 244 13.37 -18.29 0.96
C ALA A 244 14.73 -18.89 1.34
N LYS A 245 15.83 -18.27 0.92
CA LYS A 245 17.18 -18.64 1.34
C LYS A 245 17.40 -18.34 2.81
N ASP A 246 16.95 -17.18 3.28
CA ASP A 246 17.03 -16.80 4.70
C ASP A 246 16.24 -17.75 5.60
N ASP A 247 14.99 -18.06 5.23
CA ASP A 247 14.15 -19.02 5.95
C ASP A 247 14.83 -20.39 6.02
N SER A 248 15.51 -20.80 4.94
CA SER A 248 16.27 -22.05 4.89
C SER A 248 17.49 -21.99 5.80
N ALA A 249 18.28 -20.91 5.76
CA ALA A 249 19.44 -20.71 6.63
C ALA A 249 19.03 -20.68 8.12
N MET A 250 17.92 -20.04 8.45
CA MET A 250 17.38 -19.98 9.81
C MET A 250 16.98 -21.36 10.36
N ARG A 251 16.57 -22.31 9.50
CA ARG A 251 16.34 -23.70 9.94
C ARG A 251 17.64 -24.38 10.37
N TYR A 252 18.75 -24.12 9.69
CA TYR A 252 20.06 -24.60 10.11
C TYR A 252 20.51 -23.91 11.41
N ALA A 253 20.26 -22.60 11.53
CA ALA A 253 20.53 -21.86 12.77
C ALA A 253 19.78 -22.44 13.97
N GLY A 254 18.50 -22.78 13.82
CA GLY A 254 17.72 -23.44 14.87
C GLY A 254 18.30 -24.80 15.29
N LYS A 255 18.79 -25.60 14.33
CA LYS A 255 19.52 -26.85 14.65
C LYS A 255 20.81 -26.56 15.41
N ALA A 256 21.58 -25.55 14.99
CA ALA A 256 22.81 -25.17 15.66
C ALA A 256 22.57 -24.67 17.09
N SER A 257 21.50 -23.92 17.33
CA SER A 257 21.09 -23.51 18.70
C SER A 257 20.87 -24.72 19.61
N GLY A 258 20.27 -25.81 19.10
CA GLY A 258 20.13 -27.05 19.86
C GLY A 258 21.47 -27.66 20.28
N TYR A 259 22.46 -27.67 19.38
CA TYR A 259 23.81 -28.15 19.71
C TYR A 259 24.57 -27.20 20.65
N PHE A 260 24.35 -25.89 20.50
CA PHE A 260 24.93 -24.88 21.39
C PHE A 260 24.45 -25.05 22.83
N ILE A 261 23.15 -25.25 23.05
CA ILE A 261 22.58 -25.51 24.39
C ILE A 261 23.17 -26.78 25.02
N LEU A 262 23.53 -27.78 24.20
CA LEU A 262 24.19 -29.00 24.65
C LEU A 262 25.71 -28.84 24.87
N GLY A 263 26.27 -27.62 24.78
CA GLY A 263 27.71 -27.35 24.89
C GLY A 263 28.54 -27.87 23.71
N LYS A 264 27.89 -28.35 22.63
CA LYS A 264 28.57 -28.93 21.46
C LYS A 264 28.96 -27.84 20.45
N TYR A 265 29.82 -26.91 20.88
CA TYR A 265 30.19 -25.71 20.11
C TYR A 265 30.70 -26.01 18.71
N GLU A 266 31.58 -26.99 18.53
CA GLU A 266 32.14 -27.32 17.20
C GLU A 266 31.06 -27.76 16.21
N THR A 267 30.07 -28.53 16.69
CA THR A 267 28.96 -28.95 15.84
C THR A 267 28.05 -27.77 15.53
N ALA A 268 27.77 -26.91 16.50
CA ALA A 268 26.99 -25.70 16.30
C ALA A 268 27.66 -24.75 15.28
N ILE A 269 28.96 -24.48 15.42
CA ILE A 269 29.76 -23.64 14.51
C ILE A 269 29.73 -24.22 13.09
N ARG A 270 29.96 -25.53 12.94
CA ARG A 270 29.91 -26.19 11.62
C ARG A 270 28.56 -26.02 10.93
N ILE A 271 27.46 -26.19 11.68
CA ILE A 271 26.10 -26.03 11.14
C ILE A 271 25.82 -24.55 10.82
N LEU A 272 26.28 -23.60 11.64
CA LEU A 272 26.14 -22.17 11.37
C LEU A 272 26.93 -21.74 10.14
N LYS A 273 28.11 -22.30 9.89
CA LYS A 273 28.85 -22.09 8.63
C LYS A 273 28.09 -22.62 7.42
N GLN A 274 27.37 -23.73 7.54
CA GLN A 274 26.46 -24.20 6.49
C GLN A 274 25.30 -23.23 6.27
N ALA A 275 24.71 -22.69 7.35
CA ALA A 275 23.66 -21.68 7.26
C ALA A 275 24.16 -20.40 6.56
N GLN A 276 25.37 -19.95 6.90
CA GLN A 276 26.02 -18.79 6.30
C GLN A 276 26.34 -19.02 4.81
N ALA A 277 26.70 -20.24 4.41
CA ALA A 277 26.90 -20.56 3.00
C ALA A 277 25.59 -20.47 2.18
N ILE A 278 24.43 -20.71 2.80
CA ILE A 278 23.11 -20.60 2.16
C ILE A 278 22.68 -19.14 2.04
N SER A 279 22.88 -18.36 3.11
CA SER A 279 22.61 -16.92 3.11
C SER A 279 23.79 -16.13 3.72
N PRO A 280 24.77 -15.75 2.88
CA PRO A 280 25.98 -15.07 3.34
C PRO A 280 25.71 -13.68 3.90
N GLU A 281 24.67 -13.01 3.38
CA GLU A 281 24.32 -11.64 3.75
C GLU A 281 23.36 -11.56 4.93
N ASN A 282 22.96 -12.69 5.53
CA ASN A 282 22.05 -12.69 6.66
C ASN A 282 22.80 -12.29 7.95
N PRO A 283 22.54 -11.09 8.51
CA PRO A 283 23.28 -10.61 9.67
C PRO A 283 23.00 -11.46 10.91
N ARG A 284 21.80 -12.04 11.05
CA ARG A 284 21.44 -12.88 12.21
C ARG A 284 22.28 -14.15 12.27
N ILE A 285 22.55 -14.77 11.13
CA ILE A 285 23.40 -15.98 11.05
C ILE A 285 24.84 -15.63 11.44
N ALA A 286 25.35 -14.52 10.93
CA ALA A 286 26.69 -14.03 11.26
C ALA A 286 26.84 -13.71 12.76
N ASP A 287 25.83 -13.04 13.34
CA ASP A 287 25.80 -12.72 14.78
C ASP A 287 25.76 -13.97 15.65
N MET A 288 24.93 -14.95 15.29
CA MET A 288 24.89 -16.24 15.99
C MET A 288 26.22 -16.98 15.91
N LEU A 289 26.86 -17.02 14.75
CA LEU A 289 28.16 -17.66 14.58
C LEU A 289 29.21 -17.01 15.48
N ARG A 290 29.31 -15.67 15.43
CA ARG A 290 30.22 -14.91 16.27
C ARG A 290 29.97 -15.16 17.76
N TYR A 291 28.72 -15.17 18.19
CA TYR A 291 28.37 -15.43 19.58
C TYR A 291 28.78 -16.84 20.03
N VAL A 292 28.52 -17.87 19.22
CA VAL A 292 28.91 -19.25 19.54
C VAL A 292 30.44 -19.40 19.59
N GLU A 293 31.17 -18.75 18.68
CA GLU A 293 32.64 -18.75 18.67
C GLU A 293 33.21 -18.05 19.92
N GLU A 294 32.61 -16.93 20.34
CA GLU A 294 33.01 -16.21 21.55
C GLU A 294 32.80 -17.06 22.82
N GLN A 295 31.64 -17.73 22.94
CA GLN A 295 31.37 -18.60 24.08
C GLN A 295 32.35 -19.78 24.14
N ARG A 296 32.59 -20.43 23.00
CA ARG A 296 33.60 -21.48 22.91
C ARG A 296 34.98 -20.98 23.36
N ALA A 297 35.40 -19.79 22.93
CA ALA A 297 36.70 -19.24 23.29
C ALA A 297 36.82 -18.96 24.80
N LYS A 298 35.72 -18.56 25.45
CA LYS A 298 35.65 -18.40 26.92
C LYS A 298 35.80 -19.74 27.62
N ASP A 299 35.09 -20.76 27.16
CA ASP A 299 35.18 -22.11 27.72
C ASP A 299 36.57 -22.71 27.55
N ASP A 300 37.16 -22.60 26.36
CA ASP A 300 38.54 -23.03 26.09
C ASP A 300 39.55 -22.29 26.99
N SER A 301 39.30 -21.02 27.30
CA SER A 301 40.16 -20.21 28.17
C SER A 301 40.03 -20.59 29.65
N GLY A 302 38.80 -20.82 30.13
CA GLY A 302 38.54 -21.27 31.50
C GLY A 302 39.16 -22.64 31.78
N LEU A 303 39.04 -23.59 30.83
CA LEU A 303 39.68 -24.90 30.93
C LEU A 303 41.21 -24.82 30.91
N LYS A 304 41.79 -23.96 30.06
CA LYS A 304 43.24 -23.71 30.06
C LYS A 304 43.71 -23.15 31.40
N LEU A 305 42.97 -22.19 31.96
CA LEU A 305 43.28 -21.62 33.28
C LEU A 305 43.23 -22.71 34.36
N ALA A 306 42.20 -23.54 34.38
CA ALA A 306 42.09 -24.66 35.32
C ALA A 306 43.30 -25.61 35.23
N ASN A 307 43.78 -25.91 34.02
CA ASN A 307 44.96 -26.77 33.82
C ASN A 307 46.25 -26.15 34.38
N THR A 308 46.34 -24.82 34.53
CA THR A 308 47.50 -24.19 35.18
C THR A 308 47.56 -24.43 36.69
N ALA A 309 46.48 -24.93 37.30
CA ALA A 309 46.47 -25.34 38.70
C ALA A 309 47.20 -26.68 38.92
N ILE A 310 47.33 -27.54 37.90
CA ILE A 310 47.89 -28.90 38.03
C ILE A 310 49.30 -28.88 38.64
N PRO A 311 50.27 -28.08 38.17
CA PRO A 311 51.60 -28.05 38.77
C PRO A 311 51.59 -27.60 40.23
N ALA A 312 50.73 -26.63 40.59
CA ALA A 312 50.60 -26.17 41.98
C ALA A 312 50.03 -27.27 42.89
N ILE A 313 49.13 -28.11 42.38
CA ILE A 313 48.62 -29.28 43.10
C ILE A 313 49.74 -30.31 43.29
N GLU A 314 50.54 -30.58 42.26
CA GLU A 314 51.65 -31.54 42.30
C GLU A 314 52.77 -31.09 43.27
N GLU A 315 53.07 -29.79 43.32
CA GLU A 315 54.00 -29.19 44.27
C GLU A 315 53.44 -29.14 45.70
N GLY A 316 52.13 -29.39 45.87
CA GLY A 316 51.42 -29.29 47.14
C GLY A 316 51.17 -27.86 47.62
N ASP A 317 51.29 -26.87 46.74
CA ASP A 317 50.89 -25.48 46.95
C ASP A 317 49.37 -25.33 46.71
N TYR A 318 48.60 -25.88 47.65
CA TYR A 318 47.15 -25.93 47.55
C TYR A 318 46.50 -24.54 47.57
N ASP A 319 47.09 -23.55 48.26
CA ASP A 319 46.55 -22.17 48.29
C ASP A 319 46.62 -21.50 46.93
N ARG A 320 47.72 -21.71 46.18
CA ARG A 320 47.83 -21.24 44.80
C ARG A 320 46.87 -21.99 43.88
N ALA A 321 46.78 -23.32 44.01
CA ALA A 321 45.86 -24.13 43.21
C ALA A 321 44.39 -23.72 43.41
N ILE A 322 43.95 -23.50 44.66
CA ILE A 322 42.59 -23.06 45.00
C ILE A 322 42.26 -21.70 44.36
N ARG A 323 43.20 -20.74 44.37
CA ARG A 323 42.98 -19.43 43.72
C ARG A 323 42.75 -19.56 42.22
N ILE A 324 43.60 -20.33 41.54
CA ILE A 324 43.49 -20.55 40.09
C ILE A 324 42.17 -21.27 39.76
N LEU A 325 41.82 -22.30 40.52
CA LEU A 325 40.57 -23.06 40.32
C LEU A 325 39.32 -22.23 40.62
N LYS A 326 39.36 -21.31 41.61
CA LYS A 326 38.26 -20.37 41.87
C LYS A 326 38.07 -19.38 40.73
N GLU A 327 39.16 -18.88 40.16
CA GLU A 327 39.13 -17.99 39.00
C GLU A 327 38.57 -18.72 37.76
N ALA A 328 39.04 -19.95 37.51
CA ALA A 328 38.53 -20.79 36.43
C ALA A 328 37.04 -21.16 36.62
N HIS A 329 36.62 -21.47 37.85
CA HIS A 329 35.22 -21.74 38.18
C HIS A 329 34.35 -20.49 38.04
N GLY A 330 34.89 -19.30 38.28
CA GLY A 330 34.22 -18.03 37.99
C GLY A 330 33.95 -17.81 36.50
N MET A 331 34.84 -18.32 35.63
CA MET A 331 34.63 -18.33 34.18
C MET A 331 33.65 -19.43 33.73
N LEU A 332 33.69 -20.59 34.40
CA LEU A 332 32.90 -21.78 34.08
C LEU A 332 32.18 -22.33 35.33
N PRO A 333 31.09 -21.67 35.76
CA PRO A 333 30.40 -22.03 37.00
C PRO A 333 29.68 -23.38 36.94
N ASP A 334 29.28 -23.81 35.74
CA ASP A 334 28.57 -25.08 35.54
C ASP A 334 29.50 -26.26 35.22
N ASP A 335 30.82 -26.03 35.10
CA ASP A 335 31.79 -27.10 34.84
C ASP A 335 32.04 -27.91 36.12
N ARG A 336 31.50 -29.13 36.13
CA ARG A 336 31.65 -30.07 37.26
C ARG A 336 33.10 -30.49 37.48
N GLY A 337 33.92 -30.60 36.44
CA GLY A 337 35.31 -31.03 36.58
C GLY A 337 36.12 -30.02 37.39
N ILE A 338 35.98 -28.73 37.08
CA ILE A 338 36.61 -27.64 37.84
C ILE A 338 36.06 -27.59 39.27
N ALA A 339 34.72 -27.70 39.43
CA ALA A 339 34.08 -27.67 40.75
C ALA A 339 34.54 -28.83 41.66
N ASP A 340 34.54 -30.06 41.14
CA ASP A 340 34.95 -31.25 41.88
C ASP A 340 36.45 -31.20 42.23
N THR A 341 37.28 -30.72 41.30
CA THR A 341 38.72 -30.54 41.55
C THR A 341 38.97 -29.48 42.62
N LEU A 342 38.21 -28.38 42.61
CA LEU A 342 38.30 -27.34 43.63
C LEU A 342 37.96 -27.91 45.02
N ILE A 343 36.85 -28.65 45.15
CA ILE A 343 36.45 -29.29 46.41
C ILE A 343 37.54 -30.27 46.89
N PHE A 344 38.09 -31.07 45.99
CA PHE A 344 39.16 -32.02 46.31
C PHE A 344 40.41 -31.32 46.86
N VAL A 345 40.88 -30.27 46.19
CA VAL A 345 42.08 -29.53 46.62
C VAL A 345 41.84 -28.77 47.93
N GLU A 346 40.64 -28.20 48.13
CA GLU A 346 40.26 -27.60 49.43
C GLU A 346 40.31 -28.63 50.57
N GLY A 347 39.85 -29.86 50.32
CA GLY A 347 39.96 -30.96 51.28
C GLY A 347 41.41 -31.34 51.62
N LEU A 348 42.30 -31.40 50.62
CA LEU A 348 43.73 -31.68 50.83
C LEU A 348 44.42 -30.59 51.66
N ALA A 349 44.09 -29.31 51.41
CA ALA A 349 44.61 -28.19 52.18
C ALA A 349 44.20 -28.28 53.67
N MET A 350 42.93 -28.60 53.94
CA MET A 350 42.42 -28.77 55.31
C MET A 350 43.03 -29.99 56.03
N GLY A 351 43.27 -31.08 55.31
CA GLY A 351 43.93 -32.28 55.86
C GLY A 351 45.38 -32.01 56.32
N ARG A 352 46.11 -31.16 55.60
CA ARG A 352 47.45 -30.70 56.02
C ARG A 352 47.41 -29.79 57.25
N ALA A 353 46.44 -28.88 57.32
CA ALA A 353 46.31 -27.96 58.45
C ALA A 353 46.02 -28.68 59.78
N ASN A 354 45.35 -29.83 59.74
CA ASN A 354 45.07 -30.66 60.93
C ASN A 354 46.15 -31.69 61.28
N ALA A 355 47.16 -31.89 60.42
CA ALA A 355 48.31 -32.72 60.71
C ALA A 355 49.32 -31.92 61.57
N THR A 356 49.10 -31.87 62.88
CA THR A 356 50.06 -31.26 63.82
C THR A 356 51.43 -31.94 63.73
N PRO A 357 52.55 -31.17 63.76
CA PRO A 357 53.88 -31.77 63.74
C PRO A 357 54.08 -32.58 65.03
N LYS A 358 54.43 -33.87 64.89
CA LYS A 358 54.85 -34.69 66.03
C LYS A 358 55.98 -33.94 66.77
N PRO A 359 55.89 -33.77 68.11
CA PRO A 359 56.95 -33.13 68.86
C PRO A 359 58.26 -33.88 68.62
N GLN A 360 59.30 -33.16 68.21
CA GLN A 360 60.63 -33.73 68.05
C GLN A 360 61.05 -34.35 69.40
N PRO A 361 61.56 -35.60 69.41
CA PRO A 361 62.09 -36.18 70.63
C PRO A 361 63.30 -35.35 71.05
N ASN A 362 63.18 -34.63 72.17
CA ASN A 362 64.29 -33.94 72.80
C ASN A 362 65.40 -34.98 73.08
N GLY A 363 66.46 -34.93 72.28
CA GLY A 363 67.69 -35.65 72.51
C GLY A 363 68.33 -35.15 73.80
N LYS A 364 68.64 -36.10 74.68
CA LYS A 364 69.31 -35.93 75.98
C LYS A 364 70.76 -35.50 75.82
#